data_AF-A0A6G3X684-F1
#
_entry.id   AF-A0A6G3X684-F1
#
_cell.length_a   1.000
_cell.length_b   1.000
_cell.length_c   1.000
_cell.angle_alpha   90.00
_cell.angle_beta   90.00
_cell.angle_gamma   90.00
#
_symmetry.space_group_name_H-M   'P 1'
#
loop_
_entity.id
_entity.type
_entity.pdbx_description
1 polymer ?
#
loop_
_entity_poly.entity_id
_entity_poly.type
_entity_poly.pdbx_seq_one_letter_code
_entity_poly.pdbx_strand_id
1 'polypeptide(L)'
;MSTSKATAARVAPTKGGGRRKLSLPVVLLIIAGALALVSLVRLISGANDVTSVGQVAGALELAVPIGLAGLGGLWAERAGVVNIGLEGMMVLGTWFGAWAGFQWGPWVGVLFGVLGGCLGGLLHAVITVTFGVNHIVSGVAI
;
A
#
# COMPACT_ATOMS: atom_id res chain seq x y z
N MET A 1 -36.14 -47.04 -2.18
CA MET A 1 -36.35 -46.55 -0.81
C MET A 1 -35.28 -47.19 0.08
N SER A 2 -34.18 -46.50 0.36
CA SER A 2 -33.25 -46.85 1.46
C SER A 2 -32.40 -45.63 1.76
N THR A 3 -32.68 -45.03 2.91
CA THR A 3 -32.02 -43.86 3.47
C THR A 3 -30.79 -44.31 4.25
N SER A 4 -29.59 -43.92 3.82
CA SER A 4 -28.41 -43.95 4.69
C SER A 4 -28.15 -42.55 5.20
N LYS A 5 -28.59 -42.27 6.42
CA LYS A 5 -28.27 -41.04 7.14
C LYS A 5 -26.80 -41.12 7.57
N ALA A 6 -25.92 -40.48 6.81
CA ALA A 6 -24.55 -40.23 7.24
C ALA A 6 -24.58 -39.29 8.45
N THR A 7 -24.33 -39.85 9.64
CA THR A 7 -24.14 -39.11 10.89
C THR A 7 -22.91 -38.21 10.72
N ALA A 8 -23.14 -36.90 10.55
CA ALA A 8 -22.08 -35.91 10.56
C ALA A 8 -21.37 -35.93 11.92
N ALA A 9 -20.12 -36.37 11.94
CA ALA A 9 -19.27 -36.28 13.12
C ALA A 9 -19.17 -34.82 13.55
N ARG A 10 -19.62 -34.52 14.77
CA ARG A 10 -19.53 -33.18 15.36
C ARG A 10 -18.06 -32.84 15.58
N VAL A 11 -17.52 -31.98 14.71
CA VAL A 11 -16.17 -31.42 14.88
C VAL A 11 -16.13 -30.65 16.20
N ALA A 12 -15.27 -31.08 17.13
CA ALA A 12 -15.06 -30.38 18.39
C ALA A 12 -14.38 -29.02 18.11
N PRO A 13 -14.74 -27.93 18.81
CA PRO A 13 -14.11 -26.64 18.62
C PRO A 13 -12.64 -26.74 19.03
N THR A 14 -11.73 -26.46 18.09
CA THR A 14 -10.32 -26.32 18.40
C THR A 14 -10.16 -25.10 19.30
N LYS A 15 -9.52 -25.27 20.48
CA LYS A 15 -9.17 -24.15 21.36
C LYS A 15 -8.27 -23.21 20.56
N GLY A 16 -8.84 -22.11 20.06
CA GLY A 16 -8.10 -21.06 19.38
C GLY A 16 -6.96 -20.58 20.29
N GLY A 17 -5.73 -20.75 19.83
CA GLY A 17 -4.55 -20.22 20.51
C GLY A 17 -4.74 -18.73 20.75
N GLY A 18 -4.86 -18.33 22.01
CA GLY A 18 -5.05 -16.95 22.39
C GLY A 18 -3.89 -16.11 21.87
N ARG A 19 -4.15 -15.23 20.89
CA ARG A 19 -3.20 -14.19 20.48
C ARG A 19 -2.80 -13.42 21.73
N ARG A 20 -1.55 -13.56 22.18
CA ARG A 20 -1.01 -12.79 23.31
C ARG A 20 -1.20 -11.31 22.99
N LYS A 21 -2.16 -10.66 23.65
CA LYS A 21 -2.34 -9.21 23.54
C LYS A 21 -1.16 -8.57 24.27
N LEU A 22 -0.23 -7.98 23.53
CA LEU A 22 0.88 -7.23 24.11
C LEU A 22 0.29 -6.09 24.94
N SER A 23 0.73 -5.95 26.19
CA SER A 23 0.30 -4.84 27.04
C SER A 23 0.99 -3.56 26.57
N LEU A 24 0.28 -2.42 26.66
CA LEU A 24 0.82 -1.08 26.38
C LEU A 24 2.23 -0.83 26.96
N PRO A 25 2.54 -1.17 28.23
CA PRO A 25 3.88 -0.99 28.78
C PRO A 25 4.94 -1.84 28.06
N VAL A 26 4.61 -3.05 27.62
CA VAL A 26 5.54 -3.90 26.87
C VAL A 26 5.81 -3.31 25.47
N VAL A 27 4.80 -2.76 24.82
CA VAL A 27 4.96 -2.05 23.53
C VAL A 27 5.87 -0.83 23.69
N LEU A 28 5.64 -0.03 24.73
CA LEU A 28 6.47 1.15 25.02
C LEU A 28 7.93 0.76 25.33
N LEU A 29 8.17 -0.32 26.07
CA LEU A 29 9.53 -0.82 26.35
C LEU A 29 10.22 -1.33 25.08
N ILE A 30 9.49 -1.99 24.17
CA ILE A 30 10.03 -2.41 22.87
C ILE A 30 10.47 -1.19 22.05
N ILE A 31 9.63 -0.15 21.97
CA ILE A 31 9.94 1.09 21.26
C ILE A 31 11.17 1.78 21.87
N ALA A 32 11.20 1.93 23.20
CA ALA A 32 12.31 2.54 23.91
C ALA A 32 13.62 1.76 23.70
N GLY A 33 13.56 0.43 23.76
CA GLY A 33 14.71 -0.45 23.48
C GLY A 33 15.22 -0.31 22.05
N ALA A 34 14.32 -0.25 21.06
CA ALA A 34 14.69 -0.03 19.66
C ALA A 34 15.36 1.34 19.46
N LEU A 35 14.81 2.41 20.05
CA LEU A 35 15.39 3.75 19.98
C LEU A 35 16.78 3.80 20.65
N ALA A 36 16.93 3.18 21.81
CA ALA A 36 18.22 3.10 22.50
C ALA A 36 19.26 2.34 21.68
N LEU A 37 18.87 1.23 21.02
CA LEU A 37 19.74 0.46 20.14
C LEU A 37 20.19 1.30 18.94
N VAL A 38 19.27 1.99 18.26
CA VAL A 38 19.59 2.89 17.14
C VAL A 38 20.53 4.01 17.60
N SER A 39 20.27 4.59 18.77
CA SER A 39 21.14 5.61 19.36
C SER A 39 22.55 5.07 19.67
N LEU A 40 22.66 3.85 20.16
CA LEU A 40 23.94 3.21 20.44
C LEU A 40 24.72 2.92 19.16
N VAL A 41 24.06 2.39 18.13
CA VAL A 41 24.66 2.15 16.80
C VAL A 41 25.17 3.45 16.20
N ARG A 42 24.40 4.54 16.32
CA ARG A 42 24.84 5.88 15.89
C ARG A 42 26.15 6.31 16.57
N LEU A 43 26.28 6.08 17.87
CA LEU A 43 27.48 6.47 18.64
C LEU A 43 28.71 5.65 18.23
N ILE A 44 28.54 4.35 17.97
CA ILE A 44 29.64 3.45 17.58
C ILE A 44 30.05 3.67 16.12
N SER A 45 29.08 3.85 15.22
CA SER A 45 29.32 3.96 13.77
C SER A 45 29.61 5.38 13.31
N GLY A 46 29.35 6.42 14.13
CA GLY A 46 29.48 7.83 13.73
C GLY A 46 28.46 8.30 12.68
N ALA A 47 27.49 7.45 12.33
CA ALA A 47 26.50 7.69 11.28
C ALA A 47 25.38 8.62 11.76
N ASN A 48 25.70 9.91 11.94
CA ASN A 48 24.76 10.92 12.40
C ASN A 48 23.57 11.16 11.46
N ASP A 49 23.74 10.82 10.18
CA ASP A 49 22.73 11.00 9.15
C ASP A 49 21.46 10.19 9.42
N VAL A 50 21.58 9.01 10.05
CA VAL A 50 20.45 8.09 10.34
C VAL A 50 19.34 8.75 11.17
N THR A 51 19.71 9.73 12.01
CA THR A 51 18.76 10.50 12.84
C THR A 51 18.61 11.95 12.38
N SER A 52 19.14 12.30 11.20
CA SER A 52 19.09 13.66 10.68
C SER A 52 17.67 14.04 10.24
N VAL A 53 17.40 15.34 10.25
CA VAL A 53 16.16 15.91 9.71
C VAL A 53 15.99 15.53 8.24
N GLY A 54 17.09 15.52 7.46
CA GLY A 54 17.06 15.14 6.05
C GLY A 54 16.65 13.69 5.82
N GLN A 55 17.10 12.75 6.66
CA GLN A 55 16.64 11.35 6.58
C GLN A 55 15.15 11.22 6.87
N VAL A 56 14.65 11.90 7.90
CA VAL A 56 13.22 11.87 8.23
C VAL A 56 12.39 12.52 7.12
N ALA A 57 12.84 13.66 6.58
CA ALA A 57 12.19 14.34 5.47
C ALA A 57 12.12 13.43 4.22
N GLY A 58 13.26 12.85 3.82
CA GLY A 58 13.31 11.93 2.67
C GLY A 58 12.45 10.68 2.86
N ALA A 59 12.41 10.14 4.09
CA ALA A 59 11.51 9.03 4.40
C ALA A 59 10.03 9.40 4.18
N LEU A 60 9.61 10.60 4.59
CA LEU A 60 8.25 11.07 4.37
C LEU A 60 7.96 11.37 2.90
N GLU A 61 8.88 12.02 2.19
CA GLU A 61 8.74 12.33 0.77
C GLU A 61 8.53 11.08 -0.09
N LEU A 62 9.17 9.97 0.27
CA LEU A 62 9.01 8.69 -0.42
C LEU A 62 7.80 7.90 0.08
N ALA A 63 7.54 7.88 1.39
CA ALA A 63 6.48 7.05 1.97
C ALA A 63 5.08 7.64 1.76
N VAL A 64 4.92 8.96 1.84
CA VAL A 64 3.60 9.61 1.76
C VAL A 64 2.91 9.35 0.41
N PRO A 65 3.56 9.55 -0.76
CA PRO A 65 2.93 9.27 -2.05
C PRO A 65 2.51 7.81 -2.18
N ILE A 66 3.35 6.87 -1.75
CA ILE A 66 3.05 5.43 -1.78
C ILE A 66 1.89 5.09 -0.83
N GLY A 67 1.84 5.72 0.35
CA GLY A 67 0.73 5.56 1.29
C GLY A 67 -0.61 6.05 0.73
N LEU A 68 -0.61 7.20 0.03
CA LEU A 68 -1.79 7.71 -0.67
C LEU A 68 -2.23 6.78 -1.80
N ALA A 69 -1.27 6.26 -2.56
CA ALA A 69 -1.50 5.23 -3.56
C ALA A 69 -2.16 3.97 -2.96
N GLY A 70 -1.63 3.47 -1.83
CA GLY A 70 -2.19 2.33 -1.11
C GLY A 70 -3.62 2.55 -0.61
N LEU A 71 -3.97 3.77 -0.20
CA LEU A 71 -5.37 4.12 0.12
C LEU A 71 -6.29 4.01 -1.10
N GLY A 72 -5.81 4.43 -2.28
CA GLY A 72 -6.50 4.23 -3.55
C GLY A 72 -6.69 2.74 -3.88
N GLY A 73 -5.66 1.92 -3.66
CA GLY A 73 -5.74 0.46 -3.80
C GLY A 73 -6.78 -0.18 -2.87
N LEU A 74 -6.84 0.26 -1.60
CA LEU A 74 -7.85 -0.21 -0.64
C LEU A 74 -9.27 0.13 -1.10
N TRP A 75 -9.48 1.29 -1.73
CA TRP A 75 -10.77 1.63 -2.33
C TRP A 75 -11.11 0.73 -3.51
N ALA A 76 -10.14 0.41 -4.38
CA ALA A 76 -10.34 -0.51 -5.50
C ALA A 76 -10.74 -1.92 -5.01
N GLU A 77 -10.05 -2.44 -3.99
CA GLU A 77 -10.38 -3.74 -3.39
C GLU A 77 -11.80 -3.76 -2.80
N ARG A 78 -12.22 -2.66 -2.14
CA ARG A 78 -13.60 -2.52 -1.63
C ARG A 78 -14.64 -2.48 -2.74
N ALA A 79 -14.28 -1.99 -3.92
CA ALA A 79 -15.12 -2.00 -5.11
C ALA A 79 -15.08 -3.36 -5.85
N GLY A 80 -14.33 -4.35 -5.35
CA GLY A 80 -14.19 -5.67 -5.99
C GLY A 80 -13.21 -5.68 -7.17
N VAL A 81 -12.40 -4.62 -7.35
CA VAL A 81 -11.40 -4.51 -8.41
C VAL A 81 -10.01 -4.70 -7.81
N VAL A 82 -9.31 -5.74 -8.25
CA VAL A 82 -7.94 -6.04 -7.80
C VAL A 82 -6.99 -5.19 -8.62
N ASN A 83 -6.34 -4.19 -8.01
CA ASN A 83 -5.50 -3.25 -8.73
C ASN A 83 -4.01 -3.52 -8.52
N ILE A 84 -3.44 -4.41 -9.34
CA ILE A 84 -1.99 -4.70 -9.36
C ILE A 84 -1.21 -3.66 -10.19
N GLY A 85 -1.88 -2.97 -11.12
CA GLY A 85 -1.27 -1.97 -12.02
C GLY A 85 -1.13 -0.58 -11.41
N LEU A 86 -1.13 -0.49 -10.08
CA LEU A 86 -1.09 0.79 -9.37
C LEU A 86 0.22 1.53 -9.64
N GLU A 87 1.33 0.79 -9.81
CA GLU A 87 2.62 1.34 -10.22
C GLU A 87 2.53 2.04 -11.58
N GLY A 88 1.91 1.41 -12.59
CA GLY A 88 1.68 2.03 -13.90
C GLY A 88 0.81 3.28 -13.83
N MET A 89 -0.26 3.25 -13.02
CA MET A 89 -1.11 4.43 -12.79
C MET A 89 -0.34 5.58 -12.12
N MET A 90 0.56 5.27 -11.18
CA MET A 90 1.45 6.26 -10.58
C MET A 90 2.41 6.85 -11.63
N VAL A 91 2.99 6.01 -12.50
CA VAL A 91 3.89 6.46 -13.59
C VAL A 91 3.16 7.37 -14.58
N LEU A 92 1.92 7.04 -14.95
CA LEU A 92 1.10 7.92 -15.79
C LEU A 92 0.86 9.27 -15.10
N GLY A 93 0.48 9.26 -13.82
CA GLY A 93 0.29 10.47 -13.03
C GLY A 93 1.56 11.33 -12.93
N THR A 94 2.72 10.72 -12.66
CA THR A 94 3.98 11.47 -12.56
C THR A 94 4.39 12.06 -13.92
N TRP A 95 4.20 11.31 -15.01
CA TRP A 95 4.51 11.80 -16.36
C TRP A 95 3.65 13.00 -16.76
N PHE A 96 2.32 12.88 -16.66
CA PHE A 96 1.41 13.98 -17.01
C PHE A 96 1.60 15.19 -16.08
N GLY A 97 1.83 14.94 -14.79
CA GLY A 97 2.08 16.00 -13.83
C GLY A 97 3.40 16.73 -14.05
N ALA A 98 4.48 16.02 -14.38
CA ALA A 98 5.76 16.62 -14.73
C ALA A 98 5.66 17.44 -16.02
N TRP A 99 5.03 16.90 -17.07
CA TRP A 99 4.85 17.59 -18.34
C TRP A 99 4.05 18.88 -18.18
N ALA A 100 2.87 18.82 -17.55
CA ALA A 100 2.04 20.00 -17.35
C ALA A 100 2.64 20.99 -16.34
N GLY A 101 3.33 20.47 -15.31
CA GLY A 101 4.05 21.27 -14.34
C GLY A 101 5.17 22.10 -14.96
N PHE A 102 5.90 21.51 -15.91
CA PHE A 102 6.93 22.19 -16.68
C PHE A 102 6.35 23.32 -17.56
N GLN A 103 5.20 23.09 -18.19
CA GLN A 103 4.62 24.06 -19.13
C GLN A 103 3.86 25.20 -18.48
N TRP A 104 3.10 24.91 -17.42
CA TRP A 104 2.12 25.84 -16.85
C TRP A 104 2.26 26.05 -15.34
N GLY A 105 3.30 25.47 -14.74
CA GLY A 105 3.60 25.64 -13.32
C GLY A 105 3.04 24.53 -12.42
N PRO A 106 3.48 24.52 -11.15
CA PRO A 106 3.37 23.35 -10.28
C PRO A 106 1.93 22.90 -10.02
N TRP A 107 1.00 23.84 -9.85
CA TRP A 107 -0.40 23.54 -9.55
C TRP A 107 -1.13 22.90 -10.73
N VAL A 108 -0.80 23.31 -11.96
CA VAL A 108 -1.33 22.67 -13.17
C VAL A 108 -0.74 21.26 -13.32
N GLY A 109 0.53 21.08 -12.93
CA GLY A 109 1.15 19.76 -12.80
C GLY A 109 0.39 18.85 -11.82
N VAL A 110 -0.01 19.34 -10.65
CA VAL A 110 -0.84 18.56 -9.71
C VAL A 110 -2.15 18.12 -10.35
N LEU A 111 -2.86 19.04 -11.01
CA LEU A 111 -4.13 18.72 -11.68
C LEU A 111 -3.95 17.64 -12.75
N PHE A 112 -2.96 17.81 -13.63
CA PHE A 112 -2.71 16.84 -14.70
C PHE A 112 -2.14 15.52 -14.20
N GLY A 113 -1.44 15.49 -13.06
CA GLY A 113 -1.03 14.25 -12.42
C GLY A 113 -2.21 13.45 -11.89
N VAL A 114 -3.20 14.13 -11.29
CA VAL A 114 -4.48 13.49 -10.91
C VAL A 114 -5.19 12.94 -12.15
N LEU A 115 -5.30 13.74 -13.21
CA LEU A 115 -5.92 13.29 -14.47
C LEU A 115 -5.17 12.11 -15.09
N GLY A 116 -3.84 12.10 -15.08
CA GLY A 116 -3.00 11.01 -15.58
C GLY A 116 -3.24 9.70 -14.84
N GLY A 117 -3.31 9.73 -13.51
CA GLY A 117 -3.67 8.57 -12.70
C GLY A 117 -5.10 8.09 -12.96
N CYS A 118 -6.06 9.01 -13.06
CA CYS A 118 -7.45 8.70 -13.42
C CYS A 118 -7.56 8.04 -14.80
N LEU A 119 -6.78 8.49 -15.79
CA LEU A 119 -6.73 7.89 -17.12
C LEU A 119 -6.21 6.45 -17.06
N GLY A 120 -5.17 6.18 -16.27
CA GLY A 120 -4.69 4.82 -16.04
C GLY A 120 -5.74 3.92 -15.38
N GLY A 121 -6.43 4.43 -14.36
CA GLY A 121 -7.54 3.72 -13.70
C GLY A 121 -8.72 3.47 -14.64
N LEU A 122 -9.08 4.44 -15.48
CA LEU A 122 -10.12 4.32 -16.48
C LEU A 122 -9.76 3.28 -17.54
N LEU A 123 -8.52 3.29 -18.03
CA LEU A 123 -8.02 2.30 -18.98
C LEU A 123 -8.10 0.89 -18.37
N HIS A 124 -7.65 0.72 -17.13
CA HIS A 124 -7.77 -0.55 -16.40
C HIS A 124 -9.23 -1.01 -16.29
N ALA A 125 -10.14 -0.11 -15.90
CA ALA A 125 -11.55 -0.42 -15.78
C ALA A 125 -12.18 -0.79 -17.13
N VAL A 126 -11.82 -0.11 -18.22
CA VAL A 126 -12.31 -0.46 -19.56
C VAL A 126 -11.84 -1.86 -19.96
N ILE A 127 -10.55 -2.16 -19.78
CA ILE A 127 -9.96 -3.47 -20.10
C ILE A 127 -10.61 -4.59 -19.29
N THR A 128 -10.85 -4.37 -18.00
CA THR A 128 -11.35 -5.42 -17.11
C THR A 128 -12.87 -5.56 -17.13
N VAL A 129 -13.61 -4.44 -17.09
CA VAL A 129 -15.07 -4.42 -17.01
C VAL A 129 -15.71 -4.59 -18.39
N THR A 130 -15.17 -3.92 -19.42
CA THR A 130 -15.79 -3.97 -20.77
C THR A 130 -15.33 -5.19 -21.54
N PHE A 131 -14.02 -5.49 -21.52
CA PHE A 131 -13.44 -6.60 -22.28
C PHE A 131 -13.29 -7.89 -21.47
N GLY A 132 -13.61 -7.88 -20.17
CA GLY A 132 -13.57 -9.09 -19.33
C GLY A 132 -12.17 -9.65 -19.11
N VAL A 133 -11.12 -8.84 -19.32
CA VAL A 133 -9.73 -9.28 -19.11
C VAL A 133 -9.45 -9.44 -17.62
N ASN A 134 -8.64 -10.44 -17.27
CA ASN A 134 -8.22 -10.67 -15.90
C ASN A 134 -7.52 -9.44 -15.30
N HIS A 135 -7.94 -9.04 -14.09
CA HIS A 135 -7.40 -7.88 -13.37
C HIS A 135 -5.88 -7.92 -13.19
N ILE A 136 -5.30 -9.10 -12.96
CA ILE A 136 -3.85 -9.26 -12.80
C ILE A 136 -3.13 -8.99 -14.12
N VAL A 137 -3.63 -9.54 -15.23
CA VAL A 137 -3.01 -9.35 -16.56
C VAL A 137 -3.11 -7.90 -17.00
N SER A 138 -4.29 -7.28 -16.83
CA SER A 138 -4.45 -5.86 -17.13
C SER A 138 -3.59 -4.99 -16.21
N GLY A 139 -3.46 -5.35 -14.93
CA GLY A 139 -2.64 -4.62 -13.98
C GLY A 139 -1.15 -4.64 -14.34
N VAL A 140 -0.60 -5.78 -14.74
CA VAL A 140 0.82 -5.87 -15.14
C VAL A 140 1.10 -5.18 -16.49
N ALA A 141 0.07 -5.05 -17.34
CA ALA A 141 0.21 -4.43 -18.66
C ALA A 141 0.16 -2.90 -18.65
N ILE A 142 -0.37 -2.29 -17.59
CA ILE A 142 -0.48 -0.83 -17.39
C ILE A 142 0.70 -0.34 -16.58
#